data_AF-A0A7C1LW93-F1
#
_entry.id   AF-A0A7C1LW93-F1
#
_cell.length_a   1.000
_cell.length_b   1.000
_cell.length_c   1.000
_cell.angle_alpha   90.00
_cell.angle_beta   90.00
_cell.angle_gamma   90.00
#
_symmetry.space_group_name_H-M   'P 1'
#
loop_
_entity.id
_entity.type
_entity.pdbx_description
1 polymer ?
#
loop_
_entity_poly.entity_id
_entity_poly.type
_entity_poly.pdbx_seq_one_letter_code
_entity_poly.pdbx_strand_id
1 'polypeptide(L)' 'MQDKNPKEYFQQIFKEAVQEIKDNRNHLGKVIACTRCGAKNLGISKHCNICGKIIRYEIESIFKASV' A
#
# COMPACT_ATOMS: atom_id res chain seq x y z
N MET A 1 21.97 14.43 -10.24
CA MET A 1 21.44 13.50 -9.21
C MET A 1 21.64 14.20 -7.88
N GLN A 2 20.57 14.52 -7.14
CA GLN A 2 20.70 15.27 -5.88
C GLN A 2 21.37 14.37 -4.84
N ASP A 3 22.60 14.72 -4.44
CA ASP A 3 23.31 14.17 -3.28
C ASP A 3 22.53 14.53 -2.01
N LYS A 4 21.43 13.81 -1.75
CA LYS A 4 20.77 13.89 -0.45
C LYS A 4 21.69 13.26 0.59
N ASN A 5 21.98 14.00 1.65
CA ASN A 5 22.70 13.46 2.80
C ASN A 5 22.01 12.15 3.23
N PRO A 6 22.73 11.02 3.39
CA PRO A 6 22.14 9.74 3.75
C PRO A 6 21.18 9.84 4.95
N LYS A 7 21.50 10.69 5.93
CA LYS A 7 20.65 10.94 7.10
C LYS A 7 19.28 11.52 6.72
N GLU A 8 19.24 12.50 5.82
CA GLU A 8 18.00 13.13 5.37
C GLU A 8 17.16 12.15 4.55
N TYR A 9 17.80 11.34 3.72
CA TYR A 9 17.14 10.27 2.96
C TYR A 9 16.48 9.24 3.89
N PHE A 10 17.20 8.75 4.90
CA PHE A 10 16.63 7.84 5.90
C PHE A 10 15.49 8.47 6.70
N GLN A 11 15.62 9.74 7.10
CA GLN A 11 14.55 10.46 7.79
C GLN A 11 13.30 10.61 6.93
N GLN A 12 13.46 10.83 5.62
CA GLN A 12 12.35 10.92 4.68
C GLN A 12 11.64 9.57 4.54
N ILE A 13 12.36 8.47 4.31
CA ILE A 13 11.78 7.12 4.23
C ILE A 13 11.03 6.79 5.53
N PHE A 14 11.62 7.08 6.68
CA PHE A 14 11.00 6.79 7.96
C PHE A 14 9.69 7.57 8.15
N LYS A 15 9.67 8.86 7.78
CA LYS A 15 8.46 9.68 7.83
C LYS A 15 7.35 9.12 6.92
N GLU A 16 7.70 8.74 5.69
CA GLU A 16 6.77 8.15 4.72
C GLU A 16 6.18 6.83 5.25
N ALA A 17 7.01 5.94 5.78
CA ALA A 17 6.56 4.68 6.37
C ALA A 17 5.64 4.89 7.59
N VAL A 18 5.98 5.84 8.47
CA VAL A 18 5.12 6.18 9.63
C VAL A 18 3.79 6.76 9.18
N GLN A 19 3.77 7.59 8.15
CA GLN A 19 2.53 8.16 7.63
C GLN A 19 1.64 7.08 7.01
N GLU A 20 2.22 6.17 6.21
CA GLU A 20 1.47 5.04 5.62
C GLU A 20 0.84 4.13 6.69
N ILE A 21 1.54 3.87 7.80
CA ILE A 21 1.02 3.13 8.96
C ILE A 21 -0.17 3.87 9.59
N LYS A 22 -0.08 5.20 9.76
CA LYS A 22 -1.17 6.01 10.32
C LYS A 22 -2.41 5.98 9.43
N ASP A 23 -2.23 6.18 8.13
CA ASP A 23 -3.33 6.22 7.15
C ASP A 23 -4.04 4.86 7.04
N ASN A 24 -3.30 3.78 7.27
CA ASN A 24 -3.82 2.41 7.22
C ASN A 24 -4.09 1.79 8.59
N ARG A 25 -4.10 2.56 9.68
CA ARG A 25 -4.21 2.04 11.06
C ARG A 25 -5.40 1.10 11.26
N ASN A 26 -6.55 1.41 10.63
CA ASN A 26 -7.78 0.61 10.70
C ASN A 26 -7.73 -0.68 9.85
N HIS A 27 -6.67 -0.87 9.06
CA HIS A 27 -6.46 -2.00 8.15
C HIS A 27 -5.27 -2.87 8.54
N LEU A 28 -4.46 -2.46 9.53
CA LEU A 28 -3.23 -3.15 9.98
C LEU A 28 -3.44 -4.57 10.54
N GLY A 29 -4.69 -5.00 10.78
CA GLY A 29 -5.02 -6.38 11.16
C GLY A 29 -6.11 -7.02 10.31
N LYS A 30 -6.60 -6.33 9.27
CA LYS A 30 -7.66 -6.87 8.41
C LYS A 30 -7.05 -7.83 7.41
N VAL A 31 -7.73 -8.96 7.17
CA VAL A 31 -7.35 -9.91 6.13
C VAL A 31 -8.39 -9.85 5.02
N ILE A 32 -7.95 -9.78 3.78
CA ILE A 32 -8.79 -9.84 2.59
C ILE A 32 -8.42 -11.04 1.74
N ALA A 33 -9.41 -11.70 1.15
CA ALA A 33 -9.19 -12.81 0.23
C ALA A 33 -9.03 -12.29 -1.20
N CYS A 34 -8.05 -12.82 -1.93
CA CYS A 34 -7.87 -12.52 -3.35
C CYS A 34 -9.03 -13.11 -4.15
N THR A 35 -9.73 -12.28 -4.94
CA THR A 35 -10.86 -12.73 -5.78
C THR A 35 -10.46 -13.60 -6.98
N ARG A 36 -9.16 -13.78 -7.25
CA ARG A 36 -8.67 -14.64 -8.34
C ARG A 36 -8.12 -15.98 -7.86
N CYS A 37 -7.36 -16.00 -6.77
CA CYS A 37 -6.68 -17.22 -6.30
C CYS A 37 -7.07 -17.64 -4.89
N GLY A 38 -7.92 -16.87 -4.19
CA GLY A 38 -8.36 -17.17 -2.83
C GLY A 38 -7.33 -16.91 -1.72
N ALA A 39 -6.09 -16.55 -2.06
CA ALA A 39 -5.04 -16.29 -1.07
C ALA A 39 -5.43 -15.18 -0.09
N LYS A 40 -5.08 -15.36 1.18
CA LYS A 40 -5.28 -14.38 2.26
C LYS A 40 -4.16 -13.33 2.23
N ASN A 41 -4.53 -12.06 2.21
CA ASN A 41 -3.62 -10.92 2.15
C ASN A 41 -3.95 -9.92 3.25
N LEU A 42 -2.97 -9.13 3.69
CA LEU A 42 -3.23 -8.02 4.60
C LEU A 42 -4.07 -6.96 3.88
N GLY A 43 -5.02 -6.33 4.59
CA GLY A 43 -5.92 -5.31 4.04
C GLY A 43 -5.21 -4.02 3.62
N ILE A 44 -3.94 -3.86 3.98
CA ILE A 44 -3.06 -2.80 3.48
C ILE A 44 -2.47 -3.12 2.09
N SER A 45 -2.50 -4.38 1.66
CA SER A 45 -1.85 -4.81 0.42
C SER A 45 -2.65 -4.34 -0.78
N LYS A 46 -1.99 -3.63 -1.72
CA LYS A 46 -2.59 -3.24 -3.01
C LYS A 46 -2.74 -4.42 -3.96
N HIS A 47 -1.79 -5.35 -3.91
CA HIS A 47 -1.71 -6.53 -4.78
C HIS A 47 -1.71 -7.82 -3.96
N CYS A 48 -2.18 -8.90 -4.59
CA CYS A 48 -2.08 -10.23 -4.04
C CYS A 48 -0.62 -10.71 -4.05
N ASN A 49 -0.12 -11.15 -2.91
CA ASN A 49 1.24 -11.70 -2.74
C ASN A 49 1.49 -13.01 -3.51
N ILE A 50 0.45 -13.74 -3.89
CA ILE A 50 0.55 -15.01 -4.64
C ILE A 50 0.45 -14.78 -6.15
N CYS A 51 -0.60 -14.10 -6.62
CA CYS A 51 -0.91 -14.03 -8.05
C CYS A 51 -0.75 -12.63 -8.67
N GLY A 52 -0.32 -11.64 -7.89
CA GLY A 52 -0.10 -10.26 -8.36
C GLY A 52 -1.35 -9.46 -8.71
N LYS A 53 -2.55 -10.06 -8.66
CA LYS A 53 -3.81 -9.33 -8.97
C LYS A 53 -4.01 -8.18 -7.98
N ILE A 54 -4.49 -7.03 -8.47
CA ILE A 54 -4.94 -5.91 -7.64
C ILE A 54 -6.11 -6.37 -6.75
N ILE A 55 -5.97 -6.17 -5.43
CA ILE A 55 -6.98 -6.55 -4.43
C ILE A 55 -7.55 -5.35 -3.66
N ARG A 56 -6.87 -4.19 -3.73
CA ARG A 56 -7.37 -2.93 -3.18
C ARG A 56 -7.15 -1.84 -4.23
N TYR A 57 -8.25 -1.21 -4.64
CA TYR A 57 -8.23 -0.02 -5.48
C TYR A 57 -8.18 1.20 -4.56
N GLU A 58 -7.18 2.06 -4.71
CA GLU A 58 -7.21 3.37 -4.05
C GLU A 58 -8.39 4.15 -4.64
N ILE A 59 -9.15 4.86 -3.81
CA ILE A 59 -10.36 5.58 -4.23
C ILE A 59 -10.07 6.50 -5.44
N GLU A 60 -8.87 7.09 -5.51
CA GLU A 60 -8.42 7.89 -6.66
C GLU A 60 -8.41 7.13 -7.99
N SER A 61 -8.12 5.83 -7.97
CA SER A 61 -8.12 4.97 -9.17
C SER A 61 -9.53 4.59 -9.65
N ILE A 62 -10.52 4.57 -8.75
CA ILE A 62 -11.93 4.33 -9.12
C ILE A 62 -12.52 5.57 -9.81
N PHE A 63 -12.19 6.77 -9.31
CA PHE A 63 -12.66 8.02 -9.91
C PHE A 63 -12.02 8.28 -11.29
N LYS A 64 -10.74 7.94 -11.50
CA LYS A 64 -10.09 8.12 -12.82
C LYS A 64 -10.56 7.13 -13.90
N ALA A 65 -11.08 5.97 -13.52
CA ALA A 65 -11.63 5.00 -14.48
C ALA A 65 -13.08 5.31 -14.87
N SER A 66 -13.71 6.30 -14.24
CA SER A 66 -15.11 6.69 -14.42
C SER A 66 -15.28 8.00 -15.20
N VAL A 67 -14.21 8.50 -15.82
CA VAL A 67 -14.19 9.71 -16.68
C VAL A 67 -13.74 9.32 -18.09
#